data_AF-A0A1H4TC06-F1
#
_entry.id   AF-A0A1H4TC06-F1
#
_cell.length_a   1.000
_cell.length_b   1.000
_cell.length_c   1.000
_cell.angle_alpha   90.00
_cell.angle_beta   90.00
_cell.angle_gamma   90.00
#
_symmetry.space_group_name_H-M   'P 1'
#
loop_
_entity.id
_entity.type
_entity.pdbx_description
1 polymer ?
#
loop_
_entity_poly.entity_id
_entity_poly.type
_entity_poly.pdbx_seq_one_letter_code
_entity_poly.pdbx_strand_id
1 'polypeptide(L)'
;MTIKLMYYDEALSELRTHIDISQETLKSAMLTIDYSEKKDGVYYPKKRMFSIFYFCKSELIIHTIKDKNTILTGPYTKLLKLSNIIERDVYS
;
A
#
# COMPACT_ATOMS: atom_id res chain seq x y z
N MET A 1 4.01 0.96 13.33
CA MET A 1 3.29 0.07 12.38
C MET A 1 3.99 -1.28 12.31
N THR A 2 3.38 -2.33 11.73
CA THR A 2 4.06 -3.63 11.55
C THR A 2 3.90 -4.13 10.11
N ILE A 3 5.01 -4.48 9.45
CA ILE A 3 5.01 -5.12 8.13
C ILE A 3 5.32 -6.61 8.30
N LYS A 4 4.48 -7.47 7.72
CA LYS A 4 4.65 -8.91 7.67
C LYS A 4 4.88 -9.35 6.22
N LEU A 5 5.99 -10.03 5.97
CA LEU A 5 6.23 -10.72 4.70
C LEU A 5 5.29 -11.93 4.58
N MET A 6 4.56 -12.04 3.47
CA MET A 6 3.66 -13.20 3.25
C MET A 6 4.28 -14.24 2.30
N TYR A 7 5.04 -13.82 1.29
CA TYR A 7 5.73 -14.71 0.35
C TYR A 7 7.25 -14.46 0.30
N TYR A 8 8.00 -15.52 0.00
CA TYR A 8 9.47 -15.57 0.04
C TYR A 8 10.16 -14.58 -0.93
N ASP A 9 9.45 -14.12 -1.97
CA ASP A 9 9.98 -13.21 -3.00
C ASP A 9 9.66 -11.72 -2.77
N GLU A 10 9.23 -11.32 -1.56
CA GLU A 10 8.83 -9.93 -1.24
C GLU A 10 7.68 -9.34 -2.09
N ALA A 11 7.18 -10.11 -3.06
CA ALA A 11 6.18 -9.71 -4.05
C ALA A 11 4.82 -9.43 -3.41
N LEU A 12 4.56 -10.05 -2.25
CA LEU A 12 3.35 -9.81 -1.47
C LEU A 12 3.68 -9.75 0.02
N SER A 13 3.42 -8.59 0.59
CA SER A 13 3.57 -8.27 2.01
C SER A 13 2.30 -7.64 2.52
N GLU A 14 2.14 -7.67 3.83
CA GLU A 14 1.00 -7.11 4.54
C GLU A 14 1.51 -6.06 5.54
N LEU A 15 1.08 -4.82 5.38
CA LEU A 15 1.27 -3.75 6.33
C LEU A 15 0.01 -3.63 7.18
N ARG A 16 0.15 -3.81 8.49
CA ARG A 16 -0.91 -3.58 9.47
C ARG A 16 -0.65 -2.27 10.19
N THR A 17 -1.67 -1.43 10.22
CA THR A 17 -1.68 -0.21 11.01
C THR A 17 -2.89 -0.19 11.91
N HIS A 18 -2.64 0.14 13.18
CA HIS A 18 -3.63 0.35 14.22
C HIS A 18 -4.04 1.82 14.33
N ILE A 19 -3.53 2.67 13.43
CA ILE A 19 -3.82 4.09 13.36
C ILE A 19 -5.03 4.25 12.44
N ASP A 20 -6.02 5.02 12.89
CA ASP A 20 -7.15 5.44 12.08
C ASP A 20 -6.65 6.45 11.05
N ILE A 21 -6.21 5.94 9.88
CA ILE A 21 -5.68 6.77 8.81
C ILE A 21 -6.87 7.23 7.98
N SER A 22 -7.06 8.55 7.88
CA SER A 22 -8.09 9.10 7.01
C SER A 22 -7.88 8.62 5.56
N GLN A 23 -8.97 8.35 4.84
CA GLN A 23 -8.87 7.89 3.46
C GLN A 23 -8.16 8.94 2.58
N GLU A 24 -8.28 10.24 2.91
CA GLU A 24 -7.58 11.31 2.21
C GLU A 24 -6.06 11.28 2.41
N THR A 25 -5.59 11.10 3.65
CA THR A 25 -4.17 10.93 3.97
C THR A 25 -3.61 9.71 3.25
N LEU A 26 -4.34 8.60 3.26
CA LEU A 26 -3.94 7.37 2.56
C LEU A 26 -3.83 7.61 1.05
N LYS A 27 -4.83 8.27 0.42
CA LYS A 27 -4.79 8.59 -1.01
C LYS A 27 -3.61 9.50 -1.36
N SER A 28 -3.34 10.53 -0.55
CA SER A 28 -2.21 11.43 -0.73
C SER A 28 -0.87 10.67 -0.67
N ALA A 29 -0.69 9.83 0.36
CA ALA A 29 0.51 9.01 0.51
C ALA A 29 0.69 8.00 -0.64
N MET A 30 -0.41 7.44 -1.15
CA MET A 30 -0.40 6.55 -2.33
C MET A 30 0.06 7.30 -3.59
N LEU A 31 -0.41 8.55 -3.80
CA LEU A 31 0.03 9.37 -4.93
C LEU A 31 1.54 9.64 -4.88
N THR A 32 2.11 9.85 -3.68
CA THR A 32 3.56 10.05 -3.50
C THR A 32 4.39 8.84 -3.91
N ILE A 33 3.85 7.62 -3.81
CA ILE A 33 4.55 6.39 -4.22
C ILE A 33 4.23 5.95 -5.66
N ASP A 34 3.63 6.84 -6.46
CA ASP A 34 3.13 6.63 -7.81
C ASP A 34 1.98 5.61 -7.88
N TYR A 35 1.07 5.62 -6.92
CA TYR A 35 -0.15 4.80 -6.93
C TYR A 35 -1.40 5.67 -7.00
N SER A 36 -2.41 5.19 -7.74
CA SER A 36 -3.71 5.84 -7.85
C SER A 36 -4.81 4.86 -7.49
N GLU A 37 -5.78 5.30 -6.70
CA GLU A 37 -7.00 4.55 -6.46
C GLU A 37 -7.80 4.43 -7.77
N LYS A 38 -8.13 3.20 -8.18
CA LYS A 38 -9.02 2.97 -9.34
C LYS A 38 -10.34 2.34 -8.94
N LYS A 39 -10.36 1.61 -7.83
CA LYS A 39 -11.55 1.07 -7.19
C LYS A 39 -11.43 1.33 -5.70
N ASP A 40 -12.56 1.38 -5.04
CA ASP A 40 -12.60 1.57 -3.59
C ASP A 40 -11.71 0.52 -2.90
N GLY A 41 -10.67 0.99 -2.21
CA GLY A 41 -9.68 0.14 -1.55
C GLY A 41 -8.69 -0.59 -2.49
N VAL A 42 -8.62 -0.30 -3.79
CA VAL A 42 -7.64 -0.91 -4.71
C VAL A 42 -6.85 0.16 -5.46
N TYR A 43 -5.55 0.16 -5.20
CA TYR A 43 -4.59 1.11 -5.73
C TYR A 43 -3.72 0.45 -6.80
N TYR A 44 -3.64 1.10 -7.95
CA TYR A 44 -2.86 0.67 -9.09
C TYR A 44 -1.62 1.54 -9.23
N PRO A 45 -0.47 0.95 -9.61
CA PRO A 45 0.71 1.74 -9.94
C PRO A 45 0.45 2.60 -11.19
N LYS A 46 0.82 3.87 -11.12
CA LYS A 46 0.74 4.85 -12.21
C LYS A 46 1.79 4.56 -13.29
N LYS A 47 2.97 4.08 -12.87
CA LYS A 47 4.00 3.49 -13.75
C LYS A 47 4.01 1.97 -13.55
N ARG A 48 3.68 1.22 -14.60
CA ARG A 48 3.80 -0.24 -14.60
C ARG A 48 5.28 -0.62 -14.48
N MET A 49 5.63 -1.43 -13.49
CA MET A 49 7.01 -1.88 -13.29
C MET A 49 7.34 -3.06 -14.20
N PHE A 50 6.32 -3.86 -14.56
CA PHE A 50 6.41 -4.92 -15.56
C PHE A 50 5.87 -4.49 -16.94
N SER A 51 6.42 -5.14 -17.97
CA SER A 51 6.19 -4.86 -19.39
C SER A 51 4.69 -4.79 -19.75
N ILE A 52 4.37 -4.04 -20.81
CA ILE A 52 3.02 -3.63 -21.26
C ILE A 52 2.03 -4.82 -21.36
N PHE A 53 2.55 -6.04 -21.53
CA PHE A 53 1.81 -7.27 -21.78
C PHE A 53 1.47 -8.11 -20.54
N TYR A 54 2.07 -7.86 -19.37
CA TYR A 54 1.79 -8.65 -18.16
C TYR A 54 1.55 -7.75 -16.95
N PHE A 55 0.28 -7.55 -16.62
CA PHE A 55 -0.12 -6.92 -15.37
C PHE A 55 0.04 -7.93 -14.23
N CYS A 56 1.04 -7.74 -13.39
CA CYS A 56 1.26 -8.62 -12.24
C CYS A 56 0.35 -8.17 -11.09
N LYS A 57 -0.55 -9.06 -10.64
CA LYS A 57 -1.47 -8.76 -9.52
C LYS A 57 -0.71 -8.40 -8.24
N SER A 58 0.54 -8.84 -8.10
CA SER A 58 1.42 -8.51 -6.97
C SER A 58 1.85 -7.04 -6.94
N GLU A 59 1.70 -6.28 -8.03
CA GLU A 59 1.97 -4.84 -8.04
C GLU A 59 0.83 -4.02 -7.41
N LEU A 60 -0.35 -4.61 -7.20
CA LEU A 60 -1.48 -3.92 -6.61
C LEU A 60 -1.26 -3.68 -5.13
N ILE A 61 -1.77 -2.54 -4.66
CA ILE A 61 -1.96 -2.32 -3.23
C ILE A 61 -3.45 -2.40 -2.93
N ILE A 62 -3.84 -3.35 -2.08
CA ILE A 62 -5.23 -3.52 -1.64
C ILE A 62 -5.32 -3.05 -0.19
N HIS A 63 -6.27 -2.15 0.06
CA HIS A 63 -6.63 -1.64 1.35
C HIS A 63 -7.90 -2.33 1.84
N THR A 64 -7.78 -3.01 2.98
CA THR A 64 -8.87 -3.70 3.65
C THR A 64 -8.94 -3.21 5.09
N ILE A 65 -10.13 -2.78 5.52
CA ILE A 65 -10.40 -2.44 6.91
C ILE A 65 -10.97 -3.69 7.59
N LYS A 66 -10.29 -4.18 8.64
CA LYS A 66 -10.74 -5.35 9.40
C LYS A 66 -10.62 -5.06 10.90
N ASP A 67 -11.74 -5.11 11.62
CA ASP A 67 -11.79 -4.95 13.08
C ASP A 67 -11.05 -3.70 13.59
N LYS A 68 -11.32 -2.52 12.97
CA LYS A 68 -10.65 -1.23 13.23
C LYS A 68 -9.16 -1.17 12.90
N ASN A 69 -8.61 -2.22 12.29
CA ASN A 69 -7.25 -2.21 11.77
C ASN A 69 -7.28 -2.01 10.26
N THR A 70 -6.42 -1.12 9.78
CA THR A 70 -6.17 -0.95 8.35
C THR A 70 -5.10 -1.95 7.94
N ILE A 71 -5.45 -2.81 6.99
CA ILE A 71 -4.57 -3.82 6.40
C ILE A 71 -4.32 -3.43 4.95
N LEU A 72 -3.05 -3.27 4.60
CA LEU A 72 -2.59 -2.95 3.26
C LEU A 72 -1.76 -4.12 2.74
N THR A 73 -2.19 -4.74 1.66
CA THR A 73 -1.43 -5.83 1.02
C THR A 73 -0.85 -5.37 -0.31
N GLY A 74 0.40 -5.72 -0.60
CA GLY A 74 1.10 -5.30 -1.81
C GLY A 74 2.61 -5.53 -1.74
N PRO A 75 3.39 -4.94 -2.66
CA PRO A 75 4.83 -5.18 -2.72
C PRO A 75 5.56 -4.56 -1.51
N TYR A 76 6.47 -5.31 -0.88
CA TYR A 76 7.13 -4.93 0.38
C TYR A 76 7.77 -3.54 0.33
N THR A 77 8.56 -3.29 -0.71
CA THR A 77 9.32 -2.03 -0.87
C THR A 77 8.41 -0.81 -0.98
N LYS A 78 7.19 -0.97 -1.53
CA LYS A 78 6.20 0.11 -1.62
C LYS A 78 5.47 0.30 -0.30
N LEU A 79 5.08 -0.79 0.37
CA LEU A 79 4.49 -0.73 1.69
C LEU A 79 5.43 -0.10 2.73
N LEU A 80 6.73 -0.39 2.66
CA LEU A 80 7.73 0.23 3.52
C LEU A 80 7.88 1.74 3.26
N LYS A 81 7.85 2.17 2.00
CA LYS A 81 7.82 3.61 1.67
C LYS A 81 6.56 4.27 2.19
N LEU A 82 5.41 3.61 2.02
CA LEU A 82 4.14 4.09 2.51
C LEU A 82 4.12 4.22 4.04
N SER A 83 4.63 3.23 4.77
CA SER A 83 4.69 3.29 6.24
C SER A 83 5.55 4.47 6.72
N ASN A 84 6.69 4.73 6.07
CA ASN A 84 7.53 5.88 6.40
C ASN A 84 6.86 7.23 6.12
N ILE A 85 6.06 7.32 5.06
CA ILE A 85 5.30 8.55 4.74
C ILE A 85 4.20 8.76 5.77
N ILE A 86 3.43 7.72 6.09
CA ILE A 86 2.33 7.83 7.05
C ILE A 86 2.88 8.11 8.47
N GLU A 87 3.98 7.48 8.89
CA GLU A 87 4.62 7.83 10.17
C GLU A 87 5.09 9.29 10.18
N ARG A 88 5.57 9.86 9.07
CA ARG A 88 5.91 11.29 9.03
C ARG A 88 4.71 12.21 9.12
N ASP A 89 3.60 11.84 8.47
CA ASP A 89 2.38 12.67 8.42
C ASP A 89 1.62 12.68 9.75
N VAL A 90 1.68 11.57 10.51
CA VAL A 90 1.04 11.45 11.84
C VAL A 90 1.81 12.18 12.95
N TYR A 91 3.12 12.41 12.76
CA TYR A 91 4.00 13.04 13.76
C TYR A 91 4.53 14.44 13.36
N SER A 92 4.03 15.03 12.26
CA SER A 92 4.33 16.43 11.87
C SER A 92 3.23 17.38 12.34
#